data_AF-A0A1B9ET34-F1
#
_entry.id   AF-A0A1B9ET34-F1
#
_cell.length_a   1.000
_cell.length_b   1.000
_cell.length_c   1.000
_cell.angle_alpha   90.00
_cell.angle_beta   90.00
_cell.angle_gamma   90.00
#
_symmetry.space_group_name_H-M   'P 1'
#
loop_
_entity.id
_entity.type
_entity.pdbx_description
1 polymer ?
#
loop_
_entity_poly.entity_id
_entity_poly.type
_entity_poly.pdbx_seq_one_letter_code
_entity_poly.pdbx_strand_id
1 'polypeptide(L)'
;MSAALTPERLEELLGDPGDDTLPYGFAAAVARDEGDEFPTALCEALVGAGFHLAYLPPEWGGTFRSFDRSLTLVRCAARRDVSIMPGTMFSIIAATCLQLHGSPAQQERAAKILRGGGAVAFALTEAEHGSDLLAGEVRLSDGVLDGEKWMVGLGMRCEAVYVVARTGGRGPAAFSAVLLDVAAVEPGQLERVPAVRTGGMRGIDLARMRFTGLRVPEDALVGRTGEGLEAAVKAQQAVRLMSMAGSLGIADSAVRLALDFAAARKVGRTLLTDSPHPRRELAVASAALLAADVVATSAARGVHVLPEVFSVWAPVAKHVVAESCDELIRRCGTVLATRSVLREGERGSGLFQKLQRDSGVVRVIDSSTLANLRSYAGQLPTLTVAGASSDVQALTTVFALGADLPAYEPSRLDMFARGSDPVLAGLGAVLAEVTGSVAEEDDVTGELLRRLATAADGLGELTRAAQQRDADPNALVDAAERYAWLHAAAACVHLWHANQDRSLYGTKPGSTGWLGAVLGYLLARADGVDPRRHGAALIPALDAVAALRESGQLFSALPVTLAPTRQEPHVQG
;
A
#
# COMPACT_ATOMS: atom_id res chain seq x y z
N MET A 1 26.47 -1.29 16.17
CA MET A 1 25.25 -1.41 15.35
C MET A 1 24.12 -0.78 16.14
N SER A 2 23.46 0.26 15.62
CA SER A 2 22.24 0.78 16.25
C SER A 2 21.17 -0.31 16.23
N ALA A 3 20.39 -0.45 17.29
CA ALA A 3 19.24 -1.36 17.30
C ALA A 3 18.27 -0.98 16.17
N ALA A 4 17.61 -1.96 15.55
CA ALA A 4 16.62 -1.69 14.51
C ALA A 4 15.43 -0.91 15.11
N LEU A 5 14.96 0.11 14.39
CA LEU A 5 13.83 0.94 14.81
C LEU A 5 12.55 0.11 14.84
N THR A 6 11.90 0.04 16.00
CA THR A 6 10.59 -0.62 16.15
C THR A 6 9.45 0.39 15.98
N PRO A 7 8.22 -0.08 15.64
CA PRO A 7 7.04 0.78 15.58
C PRO A 7 6.77 1.55 16.88
N GLU A 8 6.88 0.91 18.04
CA GLU A 8 6.66 1.55 19.36
C GLU A 8 7.73 2.61 19.63
N ARG A 9 8.99 2.32 19.30
CA ARG A 9 10.08 3.28 19.50
C ARG A 9 9.92 4.49 18.57
N LEU A 10 9.43 4.27 17.36
CA LEU A 10 9.07 5.34 16.44
C LEU A 10 7.93 6.19 16.99
N GLU A 11 6.87 5.57 17.52
CA GLU A 11 5.75 6.28 18.15
C GLU A 11 6.22 7.11 19.37
N GLU A 12 7.05 6.54 20.25
CA GLU A 12 7.67 7.28 21.36
C GLU A 12 8.48 8.49 20.89
N LEU A 13 9.26 8.32 19.81
CA LEU A 13 10.09 9.38 19.25
C LEU A 13 9.25 10.50 18.64
N LEU A 14 8.15 10.17 17.97
CA LEU A 14 7.26 11.13 17.33
C LEU A 14 6.21 11.73 18.29
N GLY A 15 6.09 11.22 19.52
CA GLY A 15 5.20 11.77 20.54
C GLY A 15 3.71 11.76 20.17
N ASP A 16 2.89 12.52 20.88
CA ASP A 16 1.45 12.64 20.59
C ASP A 16 1.21 13.46 19.31
N PRO A 17 0.55 12.92 18.27
CA PRO A 17 0.30 13.68 17.05
C PRO A 17 -0.63 14.89 17.26
N GLY A 18 -1.40 14.92 18.34
CA GLY A 18 -2.25 16.05 18.72
C GLY A 18 -1.53 17.18 19.46
N ASP A 19 -0.24 17.03 19.80
CA ASP A 19 0.54 18.09 20.44
C ASP A 19 0.99 19.11 19.39
N ASP A 20 0.32 20.26 19.36
CA ASP A 20 0.57 21.36 18.41
C ASP A 20 1.97 22.01 18.58
N THR A 21 2.70 21.69 19.66
CA THR A 21 4.08 22.16 19.85
C THR A 21 5.10 21.32 19.07
N LEU A 22 4.72 20.12 18.61
CA LEU A 22 5.61 19.25 17.86
C LEU A 22 5.71 19.71 16.40
N PRO A 23 6.94 19.81 15.83
CA PRO A 23 7.15 20.27 14.44
C PRO A 23 6.64 19.27 13.38
N TYR A 24 6.17 18.11 13.80
CA TYR A 24 5.61 17.04 12.98
C TYR A 24 4.30 16.46 13.55
N GLY A 25 3.63 17.22 14.44
CA GLY A 25 2.24 16.95 14.83
C GLY A 25 1.24 17.28 13.71
N PHE A 26 -0.04 17.06 13.97
CA PHE A 26 -1.10 17.27 13.00
C PHE A 26 -1.23 18.73 12.53
N ALA A 27 -1.14 19.70 13.43
CA ALA A 27 -1.16 21.12 13.05
C ALA A 27 0.00 21.49 12.11
N ALA A 28 1.21 20.99 12.40
CA ALA A 28 2.38 21.20 11.55
C ALA A 28 2.23 20.51 10.18
N ALA A 29 1.62 19.32 10.13
CA ALA A 29 1.32 18.63 8.87
C ALA A 29 0.32 19.40 7.99
N VAL A 30 -0.72 20.00 8.60
CA VAL A 30 -1.67 20.86 7.89
C VAL A 30 -0.99 22.15 7.39
N ALA A 31 -0.23 22.82 8.25
CA ALA A 31 0.46 24.05 7.89
C ALA A 31 1.42 23.85 6.69
N ARG A 32 2.20 22.76 6.68
CA ARG A 32 3.07 22.42 5.55
C ARG A 32 2.31 22.16 4.26
N ASP A 33 1.21 21.40 4.33
CA ASP A 33 0.42 21.11 3.14
C ASP A 33 -0.16 22.39 2.52
N GLU A 34 -0.60 23.34 3.34
CA GLU A 34 -1.07 24.63 2.87
C GLU A 34 0.04 25.51 2.29
N GLY A 35 1.24 25.43 2.86
CA GLY A 35 2.44 26.09 2.37
C GLY A 35 3.05 25.45 1.11
N ASP A 36 2.58 24.27 0.68
CA ASP A 36 3.21 23.48 -0.39
C ASP A 36 4.68 23.16 -0.07
N GLU A 37 4.95 22.81 1.19
CA GLU A 37 6.30 22.63 1.74
C GLU A 37 6.70 21.17 1.94
N PHE A 38 7.96 20.86 1.62
CA PHE A 38 8.55 19.54 1.86
C PHE A 38 8.62 19.24 3.38
N PRO A 39 8.35 18.00 3.84
CA PRO A 39 8.31 17.64 5.26
C PRO A 39 9.71 17.49 5.90
N THR A 40 10.59 18.49 5.75
CA THR A 40 12.01 18.45 6.17
C THR A 40 12.19 17.99 7.62
N ALA A 41 11.53 18.64 8.59
CA ALA A 41 11.72 18.32 10.01
C ALA A 41 11.32 16.88 10.37
N LEU A 42 10.26 16.36 9.74
CA LEU A 42 9.83 14.97 9.94
C LEU A 42 10.78 14.00 9.24
N CYS A 43 11.20 14.29 8.00
CA CYS A 43 12.19 13.49 7.28
C CYS A 43 13.51 13.40 8.05
N GLU A 44 14.04 14.51 8.56
CA GLU A 44 15.27 14.54 9.35
C GLU A 44 15.15 13.74 10.66
N ALA A 45 14.02 13.86 11.37
CA ALA A 45 13.76 13.07 12.57
C ALA A 45 13.73 11.55 12.26
N LEU A 46 13.09 11.16 11.16
CA LEU A 46 13.01 9.77 10.72
C LEU A 46 14.37 9.23 10.26
N VAL A 47 15.11 9.99 9.45
CA VAL A 47 16.46 9.61 8.98
C VAL A 47 17.42 9.50 10.17
N GLY A 48 17.37 10.44 11.11
CA GLY A 48 18.16 10.39 12.35
C GLY A 48 17.84 9.18 13.23
N ALA A 49 16.61 8.67 13.17
CA ALA A 49 16.18 7.44 13.85
C ALA A 49 16.52 6.16 13.07
N GLY A 50 17.03 6.26 11.85
CA GLY A 50 17.35 5.12 10.98
C GLY A 50 16.14 4.53 10.23
N PHE A 51 15.04 5.27 10.10
CA PHE A 51 13.82 4.80 9.41
C PHE A 51 14.07 4.42 7.95
N HIS A 52 14.86 5.22 7.23
CA HIS A 52 15.23 4.95 5.82
C HIS A 52 16.06 3.68 5.64
N LEU A 53 16.66 3.15 6.71
CA LEU A 53 17.37 1.88 6.67
C LEU A 53 16.41 0.68 6.72
N ALA A 54 15.12 0.89 7.01
CA ALA A 54 14.16 -0.19 7.21
C ALA A 54 13.77 -0.91 5.91
N TYR A 55 14.03 -0.34 4.73
CA TYR A 55 13.84 -0.99 3.42
C TYR A 55 15.16 -1.37 2.72
N LEU A 56 16.29 -0.99 3.33
CA LEU A 56 17.63 -1.25 2.80
C LEU A 56 18.13 -2.60 3.33
N PRO A 57 18.61 -3.53 2.47
CA PRO A 57 19.04 -4.84 2.93
C PRO A 57 20.33 -4.77 3.77
N PRO A 58 20.58 -5.73 4.67
CA PRO A 58 21.74 -5.70 5.57
C PRO A 58 23.09 -5.59 4.86
N GLU A 59 23.26 -6.21 3.69
CA GLU A 59 24.45 -6.14 2.84
C GLU A 59 24.76 -4.72 2.34
N TRP A 60 23.76 -3.85 2.26
CA TRP A 60 23.93 -2.43 1.91
C TRP A 60 24.08 -1.55 3.17
N GLY A 61 24.17 -2.17 4.35
CA GLY A 61 24.26 -1.51 5.65
C GLY A 61 22.91 -1.05 6.21
N GLY A 62 21.81 -1.65 5.74
CA GLY A 62 20.47 -1.38 6.22
C GLY A 62 20.01 -2.29 7.35
N THR A 63 18.73 -2.19 7.69
CA THR A 63 18.06 -2.92 8.78
C THR A 63 16.83 -3.68 8.31
N PHE A 64 16.55 -3.72 7.00
CA PHE A 64 15.44 -4.48 6.44
C PHE A 64 15.52 -5.95 6.85
N ARG A 65 14.38 -6.46 7.33
CA ARG A 65 14.21 -7.86 7.73
C ARG A 65 13.11 -8.52 6.92
N SER A 66 11.97 -7.86 6.85
CA SER A 66 10.82 -8.33 6.12
C SER A 66 9.88 -7.19 5.77
N PHE A 67 9.09 -7.39 4.72
CA PHE A 67 8.13 -6.41 4.27
C PHE A 67 6.98 -6.21 5.26
N ASP A 68 6.55 -7.21 6.02
CA ASP A 68 5.48 -7.07 7.03
C ASP A 68 5.90 -6.15 8.20
N ARG A 69 7.16 -6.26 8.64
CA ARG A 69 7.74 -5.32 9.62
C ARG A 69 7.88 -3.92 9.05
N SER A 70 8.36 -3.80 7.81
CA SER A 70 8.51 -2.51 7.13
C SER A 70 7.15 -1.84 6.91
N LEU A 71 6.15 -2.60 6.47
CA LEU A 71 4.76 -2.17 6.31
C LEU A 71 4.22 -1.56 7.61
N THR A 72 4.43 -2.26 8.74
CA THR A 72 3.97 -1.82 10.06
C THR A 72 4.67 -0.53 10.50
N LEU A 73 6.00 -0.46 10.33
CA LEU A 73 6.79 0.73 10.67
C LEU A 73 6.38 1.95 9.84
N VAL A 74 6.25 1.78 8.52
CA VAL A 74 5.85 2.84 7.59
C VAL A 74 4.45 3.33 7.89
N ARG A 75 3.53 2.41 8.21
CA ARG A 75 2.17 2.75 8.59
C ARG A 75 2.12 3.65 9.82
N CYS A 76 2.98 3.40 10.82
CA CYS A 76 3.07 4.24 12.01
C CYS A 76 3.54 5.67 11.67
N ALA A 77 4.57 5.80 10.84
CA ALA A 77 5.02 7.12 10.36
C ALA A 77 3.94 7.83 9.52
N ALA A 78 3.29 7.11 8.59
CA ALA A 78 2.31 7.65 7.67
C ALA A 78 1.02 8.15 8.35
N ARG A 79 0.73 7.68 9.57
CA ARG A 79 -0.35 8.27 10.41
C ARG A 79 -0.13 9.75 10.67
N ARG A 80 1.12 10.18 10.80
CA ARG A 80 1.48 11.58 11.06
C ARG A 80 1.33 12.41 9.79
N ASP A 81 1.97 11.95 8.73
CA ASP A 81 1.91 12.55 7.42
C ASP A 81 2.37 11.51 6.38
N VAL A 82 1.51 11.13 5.44
CA VAL A 82 1.88 10.15 4.40
C VAL A 82 3.02 10.63 3.50
N SER A 83 3.26 11.94 3.45
CA SER A 83 4.34 12.58 2.68
C SER A 83 5.73 12.06 3.08
N ILE A 84 5.87 11.42 4.25
CA ILE A 84 7.09 10.72 4.65
C ILE A 84 7.49 9.62 3.67
N MET A 85 6.52 8.95 3.06
CA MET A 85 6.78 7.82 2.16
C MET A 85 7.57 8.30 0.94
N PRO A 86 7.08 9.30 0.17
CA PRO A 86 7.89 9.92 -0.87
C PRO A 86 9.11 10.68 -0.36
N GLY A 87 9.06 11.26 0.83
CA GLY A 87 10.17 12.03 1.39
C GLY A 87 11.38 11.20 1.84
N THR A 88 11.21 9.91 2.14
CA THR A 88 12.28 9.09 2.77
C THR A 88 12.52 7.72 2.14
N MET A 89 11.60 7.22 1.31
CA MET A 89 11.69 5.83 0.81
C MET A 89 11.52 5.67 -0.69
N PHE A 90 11.34 6.74 -1.46
CA PHE A 90 11.06 6.64 -2.90
C PHE A 90 12.16 5.92 -3.71
N SER A 91 13.40 5.91 -3.19
CA SER A 91 14.50 5.17 -3.81
C SER A 91 14.37 3.65 -3.73
N ILE A 92 13.38 3.10 -3.03
CA ILE A 92 13.17 1.65 -2.93
C ILE A 92 13.05 0.99 -4.32
N ILE A 93 12.39 1.63 -5.30
CA ILE A 93 12.29 1.09 -6.67
C ILE A 93 13.68 0.98 -7.31
N ALA A 94 14.45 2.08 -7.30
CA ALA A 94 15.79 2.11 -7.86
C ALA A 94 16.72 1.13 -7.14
N ALA A 95 16.62 1.02 -5.82
CA ALA A 95 17.37 0.06 -5.02
C ALA A 95 17.07 -1.38 -5.43
N THR A 96 15.79 -1.76 -5.59
CA THR A 96 15.41 -3.11 -6.04
C THR A 96 15.89 -3.38 -7.47
N CYS A 97 15.78 -2.42 -8.39
CA CYS A 97 16.33 -2.57 -9.74
C CYS A 97 17.85 -2.82 -9.74
N LEU A 98 18.58 -2.14 -8.84
CA LEU A 98 20.03 -2.30 -8.69
C LEU A 98 20.42 -3.60 -7.97
N GLN A 99 19.59 -4.11 -7.06
CA GLN A 99 19.77 -5.46 -6.50
C GLN A 99 19.60 -6.54 -7.58
N LEU A 100 18.67 -6.35 -8.52
CA LEU A 100 18.44 -7.29 -9.62
C LEU A 100 19.59 -7.27 -10.62
N HIS A 101 19.93 -6.11 -11.17
CA HIS A 101 20.79 -6.00 -12.36
C HIS A 101 22.00 -5.06 -12.20
N GLY A 102 22.16 -4.41 -11.04
CA GLY A 102 23.27 -3.48 -10.80
C GLY A 102 24.61 -4.21 -10.72
N SER A 103 25.66 -3.62 -11.30
CA SER A 103 27.03 -4.09 -11.07
C SER A 103 27.45 -3.88 -9.60
N PRO A 104 28.46 -4.61 -9.08
CA PRO A 104 28.92 -4.40 -7.71
C PRO A 104 29.28 -2.93 -7.38
N ALA A 105 29.85 -2.20 -8.35
CA ALA A 105 30.17 -0.79 -8.18
C ALA A 105 28.91 0.10 -8.11
N GLN A 106 27.90 -0.18 -8.93
CA GLN A 106 26.63 0.54 -8.90
C GLN A 106 25.85 0.25 -7.60
N GLN A 107 25.85 -1.01 -7.14
CA GLN A 107 25.24 -1.42 -5.87
C GLN A 107 25.91 -0.73 -4.67
N GLU A 108 27.25 -0.74 -4.59
CA GLU A 108 27.97 -0.06 -3.50
C GLU A 108 27.72 1.45 -3.51
N ARG A 109 27.67 2.07 -4.70
CA ARG A 109 27.37 3.49 -4.83
C ARG A 109 25.98 3.84 -4.33
N ALA A 110 24.96 3.07 -4.73
CA ALA A 110 23.60 3.25 -4.23
C ALA A 110 23.49 2.97 -2.73
N ALA A 111 24.12 1.90 -2.24
CA ALA A 111 24.18 1.58 -0.81
C ALA A 111 24.76 2.74 0.01
N LYS A 112 25.85 3.37 -0.47
CA LYS A 112 26.46 4.52 0.18
C LYS A 112 25.52 5.74 0.25
N ILE A 113 24.86 6.07 -0.87
CA ILE A 113 23.89 7.17 -0.94
C ILE A 113 22.74 6.92 0.04
N LEU A 114 22.09 5.76 -0.08
CA LEU A 114 20.90 5.44 0.68
C LEU A 114 21.19 5.27 2.17
N ARG A 115 22.29 4.62 2.55
CA ARG A 115 22.70 4.52 3.96
C ARG A 115 22.93 5.90 4.59
N GLY A 116 23.42 6.86 3.82
CA GLY A 116 23.62 8.24 4.23
C GLY A 116 22.34 9.09 4.35
N GLY A 117 21.18 8.55 3.98
CA GLY A 117 19.92 9.31 3.92
C GLY A 117 19.72 10.13 2.63
N GLY A 118 20.58 9.93 1.63
CA GLY A 118 20.40 10.49 0.28
C GLY A 118 19.39 9.69 -0.55
N ALA A 119 19.23 10.08 -1.81
CA ALA A 119 18.25 9.52 -2.73
C ALA A 119 18.84 9.11 -4.08
N VAL A 120 18.42 7.94 -4.54
CA VAL A 120 18.49 7.53 -5.95
C VAL A 120 17.10 7.67 -6.55
N ALA A 121 16.93 8.63 -7.47
CA ALA A 121 15.65 8.85 -8.14
C ALA A 121 15.36 7.77 -9.19
N PHE A 122 14.09 7.51 -9.45
CA PHE A 122 13.64 6.53 -10.44
C PHE A 122 12.84 7.21 -11.56
N ALA A 123 13.41 7.25 -12.76
CA ALA A 123 12.87 7.98 -13.90
C ALA A 123 12.35 7.02 -14.98
N LEU A 124 11.04 6.72 -14.90
CA LEU A 124 10.34 5.79 -15.80
C LEU A 124 9.28 6.50 -16.64
N THR A 125 8.37 7.21 -15.99
CA THR A 125 7.15 7.76 -16.60
C THR A 125 7.44 8.93 -17.53
N GLU A 126 6.64 9.03 -18.59
CA GLU A 126 6.64 10.11 -19.58
C GLU A 126 5.22 10.69 -19.66
N ALA A 127 5.11 12.02 -19.81
CA ALA A 127 3.84 12.75 -19.64
C ALA A 127 2.74 12.30 -20.62
N GLU A 128 3.10 11.98 -21.86
CA GLU A 128 2.15 11.61 -22.92
C GLU A 128 1.72 10.14 -22.88
N HIS A 129 2.42 9.28 -22.13
CA HIS A 129 2.22 7.82 -22.18
C HIS A 129 1.70 7.23 -20.85
N GLY A 130 2.04 7.86 -19.71
CA GLY A 130 1.52 7.46 -18.40
C GLY A 130 1.75 5.98 -18.07
N SER A 131 0.68 5.19 -18.03
CA SER A 131 0.72 3.74 -17.75
C SER A 131 1.07 2.87 -18.96
N ASP A 132 1.07 3.40 -20.18
CA ASP A 132 1.54 2.68 -21.36
C ASP A 132 3.07 2.78 -21.47
N LEU A 133 3.76 1.99 -20.62
CA LEU A 133 5.22 1.99 -20.54
C LEU A 133 5.89 1.60 -21.86
N LEU A 134 5.21 0.86 -22.73
CA LEU A 134 5.74 0.43 -24.03
C LEU A 134 5.76 1.57 -25.06
N ALA A 135 5.02 2.65 -24.82
CA ALA A 135 4.98 3.81 -25.69
C ALA A 135 6.08 4.85 -25.39
N GLY A 136 6.84 4.71 -24.30
CA GLY A 136 7.87 5.68 -23.91
C GLY A 136 8.90 5.99 -25.01
N GLU A 137 9.26 7.26 -25.15
CA GLU A 137 10.02 7.85 -26.24
C GLU A 137 11.41 8.35 -25.83
N VAL A 138 11.68 8.54 -24.53
CA VAL A 138 13.03 8.86 -24.03
C VAL A 138 13.99 7.81 -24.55
N ARG A 139 15.00 8.23 -25.30
CA ARG A 139 15.82 7.36 -26.15
C ARG A 139 17.27 7.41 -25.74
N LEU A 140 17.90 6.25 -25.70
CA LEU A 140 19.34 6.07 -25.62
C LEU A 140 19.83 5.45 -26.94
N SER A 141 20.46 6.27 -27.80
CA SER A 141 21.00 5.86 -29.10
C SER A 141 22.45 6.30 -29.21
N ASP A 142 23.32 5.42 -29.70
CA ASP A 142 24.75 5.70 -29.89
C ASP A 142 25.43 6.26 -28.62
N GLY A 143 24.94 5.88 -27.45
CA GLY A 143 25.34 6.33 -26.12
C GLY A 143 24.97 7.78 -25.78
N VAL A 144 23.99 8.34 -26.47
CA VAL A 144 23.39 9.65 -26.20
C VAL A 144 21.96 9.46 -25.69
N LEU A 145 21.64 10.08 -24.57
CA LEU A 145 20.32 10.06 -23.94
C LEU A 145 19.59 11.39 -24.20
N ASP A 146 18.38 11.28 -24.75
CA ASP A 146 17.52 12.41 -25.11
C ASP A 146 16.06 12.16 -24.71
N GLY A 147 15.40 13.22 -24.21
CA GLY A 147 13.97 13.24 -23.91
C GLY A 147 13.65 13.77 -22.51
N GLU A 148 12.40 13.66 -22.10
CA GLU A 148 11.91 14.15 -20.80
C GLU A 148 11.23 13.03 -20.01
N LYS A 149 11.66 12.84 -18.76
CA LYS A 149 10.94 12.03 -17.77
C LYS A 149 10.09 12.93 -16.87
N TRP A 150 8.95 12.41 -16.47
CA TRP A 150 7.90 13.13 -15.75
C TRP A 150 7.61 12.46 -14.40
N MET A 151 7.25 13.28 -13.40
CA MET A 151 6.90 12.84 -12.04
C MET A 151 8.01 12.03 -11.34
N VAL A 152 9.26 12.42 -11.56
CA VAL A 152 10.42 11.75 -10.96
C VAL A 152 10.57 12.20 -9.52
N GLY A 153 10.15 11.35 -8.57
CA GLY A 153 10.20 11.73 -7.17
C GLY A 153 11.61 11.82 -6.61
N LEU A 154 11.80 12.80 -5.73
CA LEU A 154 13.09 13.27 -5.22
C LEU A 154 14.08 13.70 -6.33
N GLY A 155 13.59 14.01 -7.54
CA GLY A 155 14.47 14.32 -8.67
C GLY A 155 15.26 15.63 -8.48
N MET A 156 14.75 16.62 -7.75
CA MET A 156 15.52 17.82 -7.39
C MET A 156 16.52 17.54 -6.27
N ARG A 157 16.28 16.51 -5.45
CA ARG A 157 17.01 16.19 -4.22
C ARG A 157 17.91 14.95 -4.31
N CYS A 158 18.00 14.29 -5.46
CA CYS A 158 18.78 13.06 -5.62
C CYS A 158 20.25 13.29 -5.99
N GLU A 159 21.11 12.38 -5.55
CA GLU A 159 22.51 12.29 -5.94
C GLU A 159 22.71 11.42 -7.19
N ALA A 160 21.80 10.48 -7.44
CA ALA A 160 21.81 9.64 -8.64
C ALA A 160 20.41 9.45 -9.21
N VAL A 161 20.33 9.13 -10.50
CA VAL A 161 19.07 8.80 -11.17
C VAL A 161 19.18 7.51 -11.96
N TYR A 162 18.25 6.59 -11.70
CA TYR A 162 18.02 5.39 -12.50
C TYR A 162 17.03 5.75 -13.61
N VAL A 163 17.47 5.76 -14.86
CA VAL A 163 16.67 6.16 -16.02
C VAL A 163 16.36 4.95 -16.89
N VAL A 164 15.08 4.69 -17.16
CA VAL A 164 14.65 3.71 -18.15
C VAL A 164 14.46 4.40 -19.50
N ALA A 165 15.19 3.98 -20.52
CA ALA A 165 15.17 4.59 -21.85
C ALA A 165 15.06 3.54 -22.95
N ARG A 166 14.44 3.92 -24.07
CA ARG A 166 14.34 3.09 -25.26
C ARG A 166 15.69 2.97 -25.94
N THR A 167 16.18 1.74 -26.10
CA THR A 167 17.42 1.38 -26.82
C THR A 167 17.17 0.49 -28.03
N GLY A 168 15.95 -0.06 -28.18
CA GLY A 168 15.62 -1.04 -29.21
C GLY A 168 14.26 -0.79 -29.87
N GLY A 169 13.80 -1.80 -30.62
CA GLY A 169 12.61 -1.74 -31.46
C GLY A 169 11.29 -1.89 -30.70
N ARG A 170 10.84 -3.12 -30.46
CA ARG A 170 9.49 -3.43 -29.96
C ARG A 170 9.51 -4.25 -28.66
N GLY A 171 8.40 -4.12 -27.92
CA GLY A 171 8.14 -4.89 -26.70
C GLY A 171 9.01 -4.45 -25.51
N PRO A 172 8.90 -5.14 -24.37
CA PRO A 172 9.64 -4.78 -23.16
C PRO A 172 11.16 -4.75 -23.34
N ALA A 173 11.70 -5.64 -24.17
CA ALA A 173 13.13 -5.71 -24.49
C ALA A 173 13.67 -4.51 -25.29
N ALA A 174 12.80 -3.58 -25.70
CA ALA A 174 13.21 -2.33 -26.33
C ALA A 174 13.79 -1.32 -25.34
N PHE A 175 13.76 -1.58 -24.03
CA PHE A 175 14.12 -0.61 -23.00
C PHE A 175 15.29 -1.10 -22.15
N SER A 176 16.28 -0.24 -21.97
CA SER A 176 17.41 -0.45 -21.06
C SER A 176 17.38 0.56 -19.93
N ALA A 177 18.22 0.35 -18.93
CA ALA A 177 18.35 1.28 -17.82
C ALA A 177 19.78 1.79 -17.66
N VAL A 178 19.92 3.02 -17.21
CA VAL A 178 21.21 3.64 -16.87
C VAL A 178 21.17 4.28 -15.49
N LEU A 179 22.27 4.21 -14.75
CA LEU A 179 22.46 4.89 -13.48
C LEU A 179 23.40 6.09 -13.67
N LEU A 180 22.86 7.29 -13.59
CA LEU A 180 23.62 8.54 -13.79
C LEU A 180 23.98 9.19 -12.45
N ASP A 181 25.21 9.70 -12.35
CA ASP A 181 25.60 10.62 -11.28
C ASP A 181 25.18 12.04 -11.62
N VAL A 182 24.31 12.62 -10.80
CA VAL A 182 23.83 13.99 -11.03
C VAL A 182 24.99 14.99 -11.00
N ALA A 183 26.00 14.76 -10.15
CA ALA A 183 27.14 15.66 -10.03
C ALA A 183 28.17 15.48 -11.16
N ALA A 184 28.15 14.37 -11.89
CA ALA A 184 29.07 14.11 -13.00
C ALA A 184 28.48 14.41 -14.38
N VAL A 185 27.22 14.85 -14.47
CA VAL A 185 26.63 15.29 -15.74
C VAL A 185 27.12 16.68 -16.09
N GLU A 186 27.54 16.87 -17.35
CA GLU A 186 28.00 18.17 -17.83
C GLU A 186 26.87 19.22 -17.76
N PRO A 187 27.19 20.48 -17.40
CA PRO A 187 26.22 21.55 -17.38
C PRO A 187 25.44 21.66 -18.70
N GLY A 188 24.10 21.69 -18.59
CA GLY A 188 23.20 21.81 -19.74
C GLY A 188 22.75 20.49 -20.38
N GLN A 189 23.33 19.34 -19.99
CA GLN A 189 22.88 18.02 -20.49
C GLN A 189 21.73 17.40 -19.68
N LEU A 190 21.61 17.79 -18.40
CA LEU A 190 20.49 17.42 -17.52
C LEU A 190 19.87 18.67 -16.91
N GLU A 191 18.63 18.98 -17.29
CA GLU A 191 17.82 19.99 -16.62
C GLU A 191 16.85 19.29 -15.66
N ARG A 192 16.89 19.70 -14.38
CA ARG A 192 15.97 19.24 -13.34
C ARG A 192 15.02 20.37 -12.99
N VAL A 193 13.74 20.18 -13.28
CA VAL A 193 12.71 21.20 -13.12
C VAL A 193 11.74 20.73 -12.03
N PRO A 194 11.47 21.53 -10.99
CA PRO A 194 10.40 21.23 -10.04
C PRO A 194 9.09 21.01 -10.81
N ALA A 195 8.47 19.83 -10.65
CA ALA A 195 7.26 19.49 -11.36
C ALA A 195 6.00 19.90 -10.56
N VAL A 196 4.91 19.29 -10.97
CA VAL A 196 3.54 19.78 -10.86
C VAL A 196 3.05 19.73 -9.41
N ARG A 197 2.33 20.79 -9.01
CA ARG A 197 1.57 20.79 -7.76
C ARG A 197 0.51 19.68 -7.79
N THR A 198 0.51 18.82 -6.79
CA THR A 198 -0.47 17.75 -6.62
C THR A 198 -1.63 18.20 -5.73
N GLY A 199 -2.79 17.54 -5.83
CA GLY A 199 -3.95 17.85 -5.00
C GLY A 199 -3.76 17.47 -3.52
N GLY A 200 -2.99 16.40 -3.26
CA GLY A 200 -2.52 15.98 -1.94
C GLY A 200 -1.02 15.66 -2.00
N MET A 201 -0.42 15.27 -0.88
CA MET A 201 1.04 15.15 -0.73
C MET A 201 1.76 16.41 -1.23
N ARG A 202 1.23 17.58 -0.88
CA ARG A 202 1.75 18.86 -1.35
C ARG A 202 3.18 19.09 -0.83
N GLY A 203 3.97 19.83 -1.58
CA GLY A 203 5.39 20.07 -1.28
C GLY A 203 6.34 18.90 -1.54
N ILE A 204 5.84 17.72 -1.94
CA ILE A 204 6.70 16.61 -2.37
C ILE A 204 7.43 16.96 -3.66
N ASP A 205 8.74 16.68 -3.66
CA ASP A 205 9.60 16.82 -4.83
C ASP A 205 9.23 15.75 -5.85
N LEU A 206 8.46 16.14 -6.85
CA LEU A 206 8.27 15.43 -8.10
C LEU A 206 8.91 16.30 -9.16
N ALA A 207 9.92 15.82 -9.87
CA ALA A 207 10.66 16.60 -10.85
C ALA A 207 10.33 16.17 -12.28
N ARG A 208 10.53 17.08 -13.23
CA ARG A 208 10.79 16.73 -14.62
C ARG A 208 12.29 16.69 -14.83
N MET A 209 12.74 15.66 -15.52
CA MET A 209 14.15 15.49 -15.84
C MET A 209 14.30 15.47 -17.36
N ARG A 210 14.92 16.52 -17.91
CA ARG A 210 15.18 16.64 -19.34
C ARG A 210 16.62 16.30 -19.62
N PHE A 211 16.80 15.41 -20.58
CA PHE A 211 18.09 14.99 -21.09
C PHE A 211 18.25 15.60 -22.48
N THR A 212 19.32 16.34 -22.71
CA THR A 212 19.59 17.01 -23.99
C THR A 212 21.00 16.67 -24.46
N GLY A 213 21.09 15.74 -25.40
CA GLY A 213 22.35 15.23 -25.91
C GLY A 213 23.27 14.70 -24.81
N LEU A 214 22.72 14.09 -23.75
CA LEU A 214 23.50 13.65 -22.60
C LEU A 214 24.36 12.45 -22.99
N ARG A 215 25.69 12.59 -22.90
CA ARG A 215 26.60 11.49 -23.19
C ARG A 215 26.62 10.51 -22.02
N VAL A 216 26.14 9.30 -22.24
CA VAL A 216 26.06 8.26 -21.21
C VAL A 216 27.42 7.56 -21.10
N PRO A 217 28.05 7.53 -19.90
CA PRO A 217 29.26 6.74 -19.65
C PRO A 217 29.05 5.24 -19.88
N GLU A 218 30.08 4.52 -20.30
CA GLU A 218 29.98 3.08 -20.58
C GLU A 218 29.60 2.25 -19.34
N ASP A 219 30.03 2.68 -18.16
CA ASP A 219 29.73 2.03 -16.87
C ASP A 219 28.37 2.42 -16.27
N ALA A 220 27.62 3.31 -16.93
CA ALA A 220 26.29 3.73 -16.49
C ALA A 220 25.21 2.72 -16.85
N LEU A 221 25.41 1.83 -17.84
CA LEU A 221 24.44 0.80 -18.18
C LEU A 221 24.19 -0.14 -16.99
N VAL A 222 22.93 -0.34 -16.64
CA VAL A 222 22.51 -1.28 -15.58
C VAL A 222 22.04 -2.57 -16.22
N GLY A 223 22.64 -3.69 -15.85
CA GLY A 223 22.37 -4.99 -16.46
C GLY A 223 22.77 -5.04 -17.94
N ARG A 224 22.03 -5.81 -18.72
CA ARG A 224 22.20 -5.94 -20.17
C ARG A 224 21.18 -5.06 -20.90
N THR A 225 21.51 -4.71 -22.14
CA THR A 225 20.59 -4.03 -23.05
C THR A 225 19.27 -4.80 -23.15
N GLY A 226 18.14 -4.12 -22.92
CA GLY A 226 16.80 -4.67 -22.98
C GLY A 226 16.21 -5.16 -21.65
N GLU A 227 16.96 -5.11 -20.55
CA GLU A 227 16.50 -5.58 -19.23
C GLU A 227 15.90 -4.47 -18.35
N GLY A 228 15.85 -3.22 -18.84
CA GLY A 228 15.48 -2.06 -18.04
C GLY A 228 14.01 -2.07 -17.60
N LEU A 229 13.09 -2.41 -18.52
CA LEU A 229 11.67 -2.47 -18.20
C LEU A 229 11.31 -3.69 -17.35
N GLU A 230 11.99 -4.84 -17.56
CA GLU A 230 11.80 -6.02 -16.72
C GLU A 230 12.14 -5.72 -15.26
N ALA A 231 13.30 -5.11 -15.01
CA ALA A 231 13.71 -4.71 -13.65
C ALA A 231 12.70 -3.78 -13.00
N ALA A 232 12.25 -2.76 -13.74
CA ALA A 232 11.26 -1.79 -13.28
C ALA A 232 9.94 -2.47 -12.88
N VAL A 233 9.40 -3.32 -13.74
CA VAL A 233 8.12 -4.02 -13.50
C VAL A 233 8.23 -4.98 -12.32
N LYS A 234 9.35 -5.71 -12.18
CA LYS A 234 9.60 -6.56 -11.01
C LYS A 234 9.69 -5.73 -9.73
N ALA A 235 10.49 -4.67 -9.72
CA ALA A 235 10.63 -3.78 -8.57
C ALA A 235 9.28 -3.18 -8.11
N GLN A 236 8.43 -2.75 -9.04
CA GLN A 236 7.10 -2.22 -8.74
C GLN A 236 6.20 -3.18 -7.96
N GLN A 237 6.38 -4.51 -8.10
CA GLN A 237 5.58 -5.49 -7.37
C GLN A 237 5.80 -5.39 -5.86
N ALA A 238 7.04 -5.19 -5.41
CA ALA A 238 7.37 -5.06 -3.99
C ALA A 238 7.07 -3.65 -3.46
N VAL A 239 7.29 -2.61 -4.26
CA VAL A 239 7.15 -1.21 -3.79
C VAL A 239 5.71 -0.81 -3.52
N ARG A 240 4.74 -1.41 -4.22
CA ARG A 240 3.31 -1.24 -3.92
C ARG A 240 2.96 -1.52 -2.46
N LEU A 241 3.73 -2.37 -1.77
CA LEU A 241 3.57 -2.65 -0.34
C LEU A 241 3.75 -1.37 0.52
N MET A 242 4.70 -0.49 0.18
CA MET A 242 4.93 0.76 0.92
C MET A 242 3.80 1.76 0.70
N SER A 243 3.28 1.84 -0.53
CA SER A 243 2.07 2.64 -0.80
C SER A 243 0.83 2.13 -0.05
N MET A 244 0.69 0.81 0.13
CA MET A 244 -0.37 0.25 0.98
C MET A 244 -0.21 0.63 2.46
N ALA A 245 1.02 0.65 3.00
CA ALA A 245 1.27 1.18 4.34
C ALA A 245 0.87 2.65 4.46
N GLY A 246 1.15 3.46 3.44
CA GLY A 246 0.69 4.84 3.33
C GLY A 246 -0.84 4.97 3.41
N SER A 247 -1.57 4.20 2.58
CA SER A 247 -3.04 4.15 2.62
C SER A 247 -3.58 3.79 4.01
N LEU A 248 -3.00 2.77 4.65
CA LEU A 248 -3.41 2.31 5.97
C LEU A 248 -3.09 3.32 7.08
N GLY A 249 -2.01 4.10 6.95
CA GLY A 249 -1.67 5.18 7.87
C GLY A 249 -2.68 6.33 7.80
N ILE A 250 -3.07 6.73 6.58
CA ILE A 250 -4.13 7.73 6.37
C ILE A 250 -5.46 7.22 6.94
N ALA A 251 -5.81 5.97 6.63
CA ALA A 251 -7.06 5.35 7.07
C ALA A 251 -7.17 5.28 8.59
N ASP A 252 -6.08 4.92 9.28
CA ASP A 252 -6.06 4.87 10.73
C ASP A 252 -6.37 6.24 11.35
N SER A 253 -5.70 7.30 10.89
CA SER A 253 -5.95 8.68 11.36
C SER A 253 -7.37 9.15 11.04
N ALA A 254 -7.89 8.87 9.83
CA ALA A 254 -9.25 9.26 9.44
C ALA A 254 -10.33 8.59 10.31
N VAL A 255 -10.17 7.30 10.60
CA VAL A 255 -11.10 6.53 11.43
C VAL A 255 -11.04 6.99 12.88
N ARG A 256 -9.86 7.30 13.43
CA ARG A 256 -9.75 7.88 14.78
C ARG A 256 -10.47 9.21 14.88
N LEU A 257 -10.25 10.14 13.94
CA LEU A 257 -10.96 11.42 13.92
C LEU A 257 -12.48 11.24 13.93
N ALA A 258 -13.00 10.31 13.11
CA ALA A 258 -14.43 10.04 13.05
C ALA A 258 -14.97 9.40 14.34
N LEU A 259 -14.24 8.46 14.94
CA LEU A 259 -14.60 7.81 16.21
C LEU A 259 -14.53 8.78 17.39
N ASP A 260 -13.47 9.59 17.49
CA ASP A 260 -13.29 10.62 18.51
C ASP A 260 -14.46 11.61 18.47
N PHE A 261 -14.78 12.11 17.28
CA PHE A 261 -15.92 12.99 17.07
C PHE A 261 -17.24 12.31 17.45
N ALA A 262 -17.47 11.07 17.00
CA ALA A 262 -18.71 10.37 17.26
C ALA A 262 -18.93 10.09 18.75
N ALA A 263 -17.85 9.77 19.48
CA ALA A 263 -17.88 9.49 20.91
C ALA A 263 -18.10 10.76 21.76
N ALA A 264 -17.70 11.94 21.27
CA ALA A 264 -17.88 13.20 21.99
C ALA A 264 -19.21 13.91 21.65
N ARG A 265 -19.80 13.63 20.48
CA ARG A 265 -20.93 14.41 19.95
C ARG A 265 -22.29 13.76 20.26
N LYS A 266 -23.23 14.58 20.76
CA LYS A 266 -24.65 14.23 20.90
C LYS A 266 -25.53 14.95 19.89
N VAL A 267 -26.55 14.26 19.39
CA VAL A 267 -27.69 14.85 18.67
C VAL A 267 -28.95 14.55 19.48
N GLY A 268 -29.56 15.61 20.01
CA GLY A 268 -30.57 15.47 21.06
C GLY A 268 -29.95 14.84 22.30
N ARG A 269 -30.43 13.65 22.70
CA ARG A 269 -29.94 12.91 23.88
C ARG A 269 -29.03 11.73 23.55
N THR A 270 -28.82 11.44 22.26
CA THR A 270 -28.12 10.23 21.80
C THR A 270 -26.71 10.60 21.33
N LEU A 271 -25.71 9.83 21.75
CA LEU A 271 -24.35 9.94 21.18
C LEU A 271 -24.37 9.50 19.72
N LEU A 272 -23.47 10.04 18.89
CA LEU A 272 -23.40 9.61 17.49
C LEU A 272 -23.01 8.12 17.39
N THR A 273 -22.20 7.60 18.32
CA THR A 273 -21.87 6.16 18.42
C THR A 273 -23.09 5.25 18.59
N ASP A 274 -24.16 5.76 19.20
CA ASP A 274 -25.41 5.03 19.45
C ASP A 274 -26.48 5.33 18.39
N SER A 275 -26.22 6.30 17.52
CA SER A 275 -27.15 6.71 16.48
C SER A 275 -27.10 5.71 15.32
N PRO A 276 -28.24 5.17 14.82
CA PRO A 276 -28.24 4.09 13.83
C PRO A 276 -27.47 4.38 12.55
N HIS A 277 -27.57 5.61 12.02
CA HIS A 277 -26.91 5.97 10.78
C HIS A 277 -25.38 6.13 10.92
N PRO A 278 -24.84 6.98 11.82
CA PRO A 278 -23.39 7.05 12.04
C PRO A 278 -22.78 5.71 12.45
N ARG A 279 -23.43 4.94 13.32
CA ARG A 279 -22.95 3.60 13.73
C ARG A 279 -22.79 2.67 12.52
N ARG A 280 -23.73 2.72 11.56
CA ARG A 280 -23.64 1.94 10.31
C ARG A 280 -22.51 2.40 9.40
N GLU A 281 -22.31 3.71 9.23
CA GLU A 281 -21.21 4.23 8.39
C GLU A 281 -19.84 3.88 9.00
N LEU A 282 -19.70 3.98 10.33
CA LEU A 282 -18.50 3.57 11.07
C LEU A 282 -18.25 2.06 10.96
N ALA A 283 -19.29 1.23 11.00
CA ALA A 283 -19.15 -0.22 10.82
C ALA A 283 -18.64 -0.61 9.43
N VAL A 284 -19.12 0.05 8.37
CA VAL A 284 -18.56 -0.13 7.01
C VAL A 284 -17.10 0.32 6.96
N ALA A 285 -16.78 1.49 7.54
CA ALA A 285 -15.41 2.00 7.57
C ALA A 285 -14.45 1.05 8.30
N SER A 286 -14.88 0.49 9.44
CA SER A 286 -14.11 -0.48 10.20
C SER A 286 -13.92 -1.79 9.44
N ALA A 287 -14.96 -2.36 8.82
CA ALA A 287 -14.83 -3.57 8.03
C ALA A 287 -13.86 -3.38 6.83
N ALA A 288 -13.93 -2.23 6.16
CA ALA A 288 -13.00 -1.87 5.08
C ALA A 288 -11.55 -1.72 5.58
N LEU A 289 -11.35 -1.15 6.77
CA LEU A 289 -10.03 -1.02 7.39
C LEU A 289 -9.41 -2.38 7.72
N LEU A 290 -10.18 -3.26 8.38
CA LEU A 290 -9.71 -4.60 8.74
C LEU A 290 -9.41 -5.43 7.47
N ALA A 291 -10.26 -5.34 6.45
CA ALA A 291 -10.02 -5.98 5.15
C ALA A 291 -8.70 -5.51 4.51
N ALA A 292 -8.47 -4.19 4.48
CA ALA A 292 -7.24 -3.62 3.95
C ALA A 292 -6.00 -4.04 4.74
N ASP A 293 -6.12 -4.13 6.08
CA ASP A 293 -5.04 -4.57 6.96
C ASP A 293 -4.62 -6.03 6.70
N VAL A 294 -5.60 -6.94 6.60
CA VAL A 294 -5.33 -8.34 6.24
C VAL A 294 -4.62 -8.41 4.89
N VAL A 295 -5.18 -7.77 3.86
CA VAL A 295 -4.65 -7.87 2.50
C VAL A 295 -3.23 -7.33 2.39
N ALA A 296 -2.96 -6.17 3.00
CA ALA A 296 -1.62 -5.58 3.00
C ALA A 296 -0.63 -6.46 3.77
N THR A 297 -1.02 -7.00 4.93
CA THR A 297 -0.17 -7.86 5.75
C THR A 297 0.13 -9.18 5.04
N SER A 298 -0.89 -9.84 4.49
CA SER A 298 -0.75 -11.08 3.74
C SER A 298 0.10 -10.91 2.48
N ALA A 299 -0.03 -9.79 1.75
CA ALA A 299 0.86 -9.50 0.64
C ALA A 299 2.30 -9.23 1.11
N ALA A 300 2.48 -8.47 2.20
CA ALA A 300 3.81 -8.19 2.73
C ALA A 300 4.52 -9.46 3.24
N ARG A 301 3.78 -10.46 3.72
CA ARG A 301 4.32 -11.79 4.06
C ARG A 301 4.49 -12.69 2.83
N GLY A 302 3.54 -12.62 1.90
CA GLY A 302 3.48 -13.40 0.67
C GLY A 302 4.69 -13.22 -0.23
N VAL A 303 5.23 -12.00 -0.35
CA VAL A 303 6.37 -11.70 -1.24
C VAL A 303 7.65 -12.44 -0.85
N HIS A 304 7.75 -12.86 0.41
CA HIS A 304 8.88 -13.67 0.89
C HIS A 304 8.73 -15.14 0.52
N VAL A 305 7.51 -15.67 0.61
CA VAL A 305 7.24 -17.11 0.47
C VAL A 305 6.96 -17.49 -0.99
N LEU A 306 6.15 -16.68 -1.67
CA LEU A 306 5.61 -16.91 -3.01
C LEU A 306 5.88 -15.71 -3.96
N PRO A 307 7.13 -15.20 -4.09
CA PRO A 307 7.45 -14.08 -4.99
C PRO A 307 7.06 -14.31 -6.46
N GLU A 308 6.97 -15.56 -6.92
CA GLU A 308 6.67 -15.90 -8.31
C GLU A 308 5.24 -15.51 -8.73
N VAL A 309 4.31 -15.35 -7.76
CA VAL A 309 2.92 -14.96 -8.04
C VAL A 309 2.66 -13.45 -7.86
N PHE A 310 3.70 -12.66 -7.56
CA PHE A 310 3.54 -11.25 -7.18
C PHE A 310 3.15 -10.31 -8.32
N SER A 311 3.30 -10.74 -9.57
CA SER A 311 2.71 -10.04 -10.73
C SER A 311 1.18 -9.98 -10.67
N VAL A 312 0.53 -10.78 -9.81
CA VAL A 312 -0.92 -10.79 -9.55
C VAL A 312 -1.23 -10.30 -8.13
N TRP A 313 -0.58 -10.86 -7.10
CA TRP A 313 -0.89 -10.51 -5.71
C TRP A 313 -0.64 -9.03 -5.39
N ALA A 314 0.46 -8.45 -5.88
CA ALA A 314 0.76 -7.04 -5.63
C ALA A 314 -0.29 -6.07 -6.22
N PRO A 315 -0.67 -6.15 -7.51
CA PRO A 315 -1.72 -5.30 -8.04
C PRO A 315 -3.11 -5.57 -7.44
N VAL A 316 -3.46 -6.82 -7.13
CA VAL A 316 -4.70 -7.18 -6.42
C VAL A 316 -4.75 -6.51 -5.05
N ALA A 317 -3.69 -6.67 -4.25
CA ALA A 317 -3.61 -6.09 -2.93
C ALA A 317 -3.67 -4.57 -2.98
N LYS A 318 -2.90 -3.94 -3.89
CA LYS A 318 -2.90 -2.48 -4.08
C LYS A 318 -4.29 -1.95 -4.45
N HIS A 319 -5.02 -2.65 -5.31
CA HIS A 319 -6.39 -2.30 -5.69
C HIS A 319 -7.32 -2.34 -4.46
N VAL A 320 -7.40 -3.49 -3.78
CA VAL A 320 -8.31 -3.68 -2.63
C VAL A 320 -8.03 -2.71 -1.50
N VAL A 321 -6.76 -2.51 -1.15
CA VAL A 321 -6.36 -1.59 -0.07
C VAL A 321 -6.69 -0.15 -0.43
N ALA A 322 -6.38 0.29 -1.66
CA ALA A 322 -6.62 1.66 -2.08
C ALA A 322 -8.13 1.98 -2.17
N GLU A 323 -8.93 1.10 -2.76
CA GLU A 323 -10.39 1.30 -2.87
C GLU A 323 -11.07 1.22 -1.49
N SER A 324 -10.63 0.31 -0.61
CA SER A 324 -11.18 0.21 0.75
C SER A 324 -10.84 1.45 1.59
N CYS A 325 -9.62 1.97 1.47
CA CYS A 325 -9.19 3.19 2.16
C CYS A 325 -9.93 4.44 1.65
N ASP A 326 -10.19 4.54 0.34
CA ASP A 326 -10.99 5.63 -0.22
C ASP A 326 -12.43 5.59 0.28
N GLU A 327 -13.05 4.40 0.26
CA GLU A 327 -14.40 4.23 0.76
C GLU A 327 -14.49 4.60 2.24
N LEU A 328 -13.64 4.05 3.10
CA LEU A 328 -13.71 4.33 4.53
C LEU A 328 -13.48 5.81 4.85
N ILE A 329 -12.61 6.52 4.11
CA ILE A 329 -12.43 7.97 4.28
C ILE A 329 -13.74 8.70 3.95
N ARG A 330 -14.41 8.36 2.85
CA ARG A 330 -15.72 8.93 2.51
C ARG A 330 -16.78 8.64 3.59
N ARG A 331 -16.77 7.45 4.20
CA ARG A 331 -17.65 7.09 5.32
C ARG A 331 -17.34 7.93 6.57
N CYS A 332 -16.06 8.11 6.90
CA CYS A 332 -15.63 9.01 7.97
C CYS A 332 -16.10 10.45 7.74
N GLY A 333 -15.99 10.96 6.51
CA GLY A 333 -16.49 12.29 6.15
C GLY A 333 -17.99 12.44 6.34
N THR A 334 -18.76 11.38 6.05
CA THR A 334 -20.21 11.34 6.29
C THR A 334 -20.53 11.48 7.78
N VAL A 335 -19.77 10.81 8.65
CA VAL A 335 -19.92 10.90 10.12
C VAL A 335 -19.54 12.28 10.64
N LEU A 336 -18.45 12.87 10.14
CA LEU A 336 -17.98 14.21 10.50
C LEU A 336 -18.89 15.35 10.00
N ALA A 337 -19.71 15.07 8.97
CA ALA A 337 -20.61 16.03 8.34
C ALA A 337 -19.88 17.34 7.97
N THR A 338 -20.39 18.51 8.31
CA THR A 338 -19.77 19.82 7.98
C THR A 338 -18.32 19.93 8.43
N ARG A 339 -17.89 19.24 9.50
CA ARG A 339 -16.48 19.27 9.95
C ARG A 339 -15.53 18.68 8.92
N SER A 340 -15.99 17.76 8.07
CA SER A 340 -15.20 17.18 6.98
C SER A 340 -14.78 18.21 5.92
N VAL A 341 -15.33 19.43 5.94
CA VAL A 341 -14.96 20.53 5.01
C VAL A 341 -14.41 21.77 5.71
N LEU A 342 -14.29 21.78 7.04
CA LEU A 342 -13.74 22.90 7.79
C LEU A 342 -12.21 22.90 7.80
N ARG A 343 -11.63 24.07 7.49
CA ARG A 343 -10.19 24.32 7.53
C ARG A 343 -9.73 25.15 8.72
N GLU A 344 -10.67 25.72 9.46
CA GLU A 344 -10.44 26.57 10.62
C GLU A 344 -11.36 26.13 11.76
N GLY A 345 -10.96 26.40 13.01
CA GLY A 345 -11.75 26.06 14.20
C GLY A 345 -10.94 25.35 15.27
N GLU A 346 -11.41 24.18 15.71
CA GLU A 346 -10.81 23.36 16.78
C GLU A 346 -9.43 22.80 16.38
N ARG A 347 -8.65 22.31 17.36
CA ARG A 347 -7.34 21.67 17.13
C ARG A 347 -7.47 20.53 16.10
N GLY A 348 -6.55 20.46 15.14
CA GLY A 348 -6.58 19.48 14.04
C GLY A 348 -7.53 19.83 12.88
N SER A 349 -8.14 21.02 12.87
CA SER A 349 -8.88 21.53 11.70
C SER A 349 -8.01 21.49 10.44
N GLY A 350 -8.58 21.07 9.30
CA GLY A 350 -7.83 20.88 8.05
C GLY A 350 -7.21 19.49 7.87
N LEU A 351 -6.99 18.72 8.95
CA LEU A 351 -6.32 17.41 8.85
C LEU A 351 -7.14 16.42 8.03
N PHE A 352 -8.45 16.31 8.28
CA PHE A 352 -9.30 15.38 7.55
C PHE A 352 -9.29 15.66 6.03
N GLN A 353 -9.30 16.93 5.64
CA GLN A 353 -9.23 17.35 4.24
C GLN A 353 -7.88 17.03 3.62
N LYS A 354 -6.79 17.21 4.38
CA LYS A 354 -5.45 16.77 3.97
C LYS A 354 -5.44 15.25 3.74
N LEU A 355 -5.90 14.46 4.72
CA LEU A 355 -5.99 12.99 4.60
C LEU A 355 -6.80 12.55 3.37
N GLN A 356 -7.93 13.21 3.10
CA GLN A 356 -8.76 12.93 1.92
C GLN A 356 -8.02 13.21 0.61
N ARG A 357 -7.34 14.36 0.51
CA ARG A 357 -6.56 14.73 -0.70
C ARG A 357 -5.34 13.82 -0.89
N ASP A 358 -4.63 13.52 0.19
CA ASP A 358 -3.48 12.64 0.21
C ASP A 358 -3.85 11.22 -0.25
N SER A 359 -4.97 10.69 0.24
CA SER A 359 -5.49 9.39 -0.19
C SER A 359 -5.73 9.35 -1.70
N GLY A 360 -6.30 10.42 -2.26
CA GLY A 360 -6.49 10.57 -3.71
C GLY A 360 -5.19 10.45 -4.51
N VAL A 361 -4.06 10.90 -3.96
CA VAL A 361 -2.73 10.74 -4.59
C VAL A 361 -2.22 9.32 -4.44
N VAL A 362 -2.31 8.71 -3.24
CA VAL A 362 -1.87 7.30 -3.01
C VAL A 362 -2.58 6.33 -3.95
N ARG A 363 -3.84 6.61 -4.33
CA ARG A 363 -4.60 5.78 -5.28
C ARG A 363 -4.01 5.74 -6.69
N VAL A 364 -3.19 6.70 -7.07
CA VAL A 364 -2.67 6.86 -8.44
C VAL A 364 -1.16 6.60 -8.53
N ILE A 365 -0.39 6.93 -7.49
CA ILE A 365 1.04 6.60 -7.43
C ILE A 365 1.26 5.08 -7.38
N ASP A 366 2.42 4.62 -7.85
CA ASP A 366 2.78 3.20 -7.94
C ASP A 366 1.76 2.33 -8.70
N SER A 367 1.16 2.92 -9.75
CA SER A 367 0.05 2.41 -10.59
C SER A 367 -1.34 2.69 -10.00
N SER A 368 -2.22 3.28 -10.83
CA SER A 368 -3.62 3.51 -10.49
C SER A 368 -4.38 2.22 -10.24
N THR A 369 -5.51 2.28 -9.53
CA THR A 369 -6.34 1.08 -9.26
C THR A 369 -6.79 0.38 -10.54
N LEU A 370 -7.14 1.12 -11.59
CA LEU A 370 -7.46 0.56 -12.91
C LEU A 370 -6.23 -0.02 -13.63
N ALA A 371 -5.07 0.65 -13.56
CA ALA A 371 -3.85 0.15 -14.18
C ALA A 371 -3.41 -1.17 -13.52
N ASN A 372 -3.58 -1.31 -12.21
CA ASN A 372 -3.36 -2.57 -11.49
C ASN A 372 -4.26 -3.68 -12.04
N LEU A 373 -5.58 -3.47 -12.15
CA LEU A 373 -6.51 -4.47 -12.72
C LEU A 373 -6.08 -4.88 -14.14
N ARG A 374 -5.80 -3.91 -15.00
CA ARG A 374 -5.35 -4.17 -16.39
C ARG A 374 -4.05 -4.97 -16.47
N SER A 375 -3.13 -4.76 -15.52
CA SER A 375 -1.82 -5.43 -15.54
C SER A 375 -1.88 -6.95 -15.33
N TYR A 376 -2.91 -7.46 -14.66
CA TYR A 376 -3.07 -8.92 -14.43
C TYR A 376 -4.33 -9.52 -15.03
N ALA A 377 -5.28 -8.72 -15.55
CA ALA A 377 -6.52 -9.21 -16.16
C ALA A 377 -6.26 -10.31 -17.21
N GLY A 378 -5.22 -10.13 -18.06
CA GLY A 378 -4.82 -11.13 -19.05
C GLY A 378 -4.31 -12.47 -18.49
N GLN A 379 -3.96 -12.53 -17.20
CA GLN A 379 -3.45 -13.72 -16.52
C GLN A 379 -4.57 -14.56 -15.88
N LEU A 380 -5.76 -13.98 -15.64
CA LEU A 380 -6.90 -14.68 -15.02
C LEU A 380 -7.25 -16.03 -15.63
N PRO A 381 -7.26 -16.22 -16.97
CA PRO A 381 -7.66 -17.49 -17.57
C PRO A 381 -6.81 -18.67 -17.11
N THR A 382 -5.55 -18.43 -16.77
CA THR A 382 -4.64 -19.44 -16.23
C THR A 382 -4.83 -19.61 -14.72
N LEU A 383 -5.13 -18.53 -14.00
CA LEU A 383 -5.27 -18.52 -12.54
C LEU A 383 -6.56 -19.19 -12.04
N THR A 384 -7.64 -19.11 -12.83
CA THR A 384 -8.99 -19.59 -12.45
C THR A 384 -9.31 -20.99 -12.97
N VAL A 385 -8.29 -21.79 -13.32
CA VAL A 385 -8.49 -23.18 -13.76
C VAL A 385 -8.84 -24.05 -12.54
N ALA A 386 -9.94 -24.79 -12.63
CA ALA A 386 -10.43 -25.64 -11.55
C ALA A 386 -9.46 -26.80 -11.23
N GLY A 387 -9.47 -27.26 -9.97
CA GLY A 387 -8.74 -28.44 -9.51
C GLY A 387 -7.23 -28.24 -9.26
N ALA A 388 -6.78 -26.99 -9.21
CA ALA A 388 -5.39 -26.70 -8.87
C ALA A 388 -5.11 -26.93 -7.38
N SER A 389 -3.97 -27.55 -7.08
CA SER A 389 -3.50 -27.78 -5.71
C SER A 389 -2.71 -26.58 -5.20
N SER A 390 -2.95 -26.16 -3.96
CA SER A 390 -2.10 -25.18 -3.27
C SER A 390 -1.03 -25.85 -2.42
N ASP A 391 0.12 -25.19 -2.27
CA ASP A 391 1.09 -25.50 -1.22
C ASP A 391 0.55 -25.00 0.13
N VAL A 392 -0.06 -25.92 0.88
CA VAL A 392 -0.64 -25.65 2.20
C VAL A 392 0.40 -25.12 3.17
N GLN A 393 1.64 -25.62 3.13
CA GLN A 393 2.69 -25.17 4.04
C GLN A 393 3.14 -23.75 3.73
N ALA A 394 3.25 -23.40 2.45
CA ALA A 394 3.53 -22.03 2.03
C ALA A 394 2.43 -21.07 2.51
N LEU A 395 1.14 -21.42 2.32
CA LEU A 395 0.02 -20.61 2.81
C LEU A 395 0.04 -20.46 4.33
N THR A 396 0.25 -21.54 5.08
CA THR A 396 0.36 -21.47 6.55
C THR A 396 1.48 -20.50 6.97
N THR A 397 2.64 -20.53 6.29
CA THR A 397 3.75 -19.61 6.56
C THR A 397 3.36 -18.15 6.29
N VAL A 398 2.67 -17.89 5.17
CA VAL A 398 2.18 -16.55 4.81
C VAL A 398 1.17 -16.03 5.84
N PHE A 399 0.23 -16.86 6.28
CA PHE A 399 -0.91 -16.39 7.07
C PHE A 399 -0.72 -16.49 8.58
N ALA A 400 0.14 -17.38 9.09
CA ALA A 400 0.45 -17.46 10.52
C ALA A 400 1.34 -16.28 10.94
N LEU A 401 0.78 -15.27 11.62
CA LEU A 401 1.49 -14.00 11.92
C LEU A 401 2.73 -14.17 12.81
N GLY A 402 2.83 -15.30 13.52
CA GLY A 402 3.99 -15.65 14.34
C GLY A 402 5.08 -16.44 13.61
N ALA A 403 4.86 -16.86 12.35
CA ALA A 403 5.83 -17.64 11.61
C ALA A 403 6.97 -16.76 11.09
N ASP A 404 8.20 -17.29 11.17
CA ASP A 404 9.37 -16.70 10.54
C ASP A 404 9.21 -16.71 9.01
N LEU A 405 9.71 -15.65 8.37
CA LEU A 405 9.69 -15.52 6.92
C LEU A 405 11.09 -15.80 6.36
N PRO A 406 11.19 -16.45 5.18
CA PRO A 406 12.45 -16.53 4.47
C PRO A 406 12.95 -15.13 4.07
N ALA A 407 14.24 -15.01 3.77
CA ALA A 407 14.80 -13.78 3.25
C ALA A 407 14.08 -13.36 1.96
N TYR A 408 13.92 -12.04 1.75
CA TYR A 408 13.37 -11.55 0.50
C TYR A 408 14.40 -11.72 -0.63
N GLU A 409 13.99 -12.35 -1.71
CA GLU A 409 14.82 -12.60 -2.88
C GLU A 409 14.17 -11.97 -4.12
N PRO A 410 14.54 -10.72 -4.48
CA PRO A 410 13.96 -10.02 -5.64
C PRO A 410 14.08 -10.80 -6.95
N SER A 411 15.13 -11.62 -7.09
CA SER A 411 15.39 -12.44 -8.29
C SER A 411 14.31 -13.49 -8.57
N ARG A 412 13.53 -13.89 -7.56
CA ARG A 412 12.40 -14.82 -7.71
C ARG A 412 11.10 -14.15 -8.17
N LEU A 413 11.05 -12.82 -8.25
CA LEU A 413 9.91 -12.12 -8.82
C LEU A 413 9.82 -12.40 -10.33
N ASP A 414 8.62 -12.73 -10.80
CA ASP A 414 8.33 -12.98 -12.21
C ASP A 414 7.44 -11.88 -12.80
N MET A 415 7.54 -11.64 -14.11
CA MET A 415 6.63 -10.69 -14.80
C MET A 415 5.20 -11.22 -14.94
N PHE A 416 5.04 -12.54 -14.91
CA PHE A 416 3.76 -13.23 -15.06
C PHE A 416 3.70 -14.42 -14.11
N ALA A 417 2.58 -14.56 -13.40
CA ALA A 417 2.33 -15.68 -12.53
C ALA A 417 2.10 -16.93 -13.37
N ARG A 418 2.63 -18.06 -12.90
CA ARG A 418 2.46 -19.37 -13.52
C ARG A 418 1.60 -20.25 -12.61
N GLY A 419 0.65 -20.98 -13.19
CA GLY A 419 -0.23 -21.87 -12.44
C GLY A 419 -1.43 -21.16 -11.81
N SER A 420 -1.90 -21.66 -10.69
CA SER A 420 -3.06 -21.12 -9.96
C SER A 420 -2.65 -20.12 -8.89
N ASP A 421 -3.59 -19.28 -8.47
CA ASP A 421 -3.46 -18.50 -7.25
C ASP A 421 -3.55 -19.38 -6.00
N PRO A 422 -2.48 -19.50 -5.20
CA PRO A 422 -2.47 -20.36 -4.02
C PRO A 422 -3.57 -20.01 -3.01
N VAL A 423 -3.92 -18.72 -2.84
CA VAL A 423 -4.93 -18.29 -1.85
C VAL A 423 -6.31 -18.81 -2.20
N LEU A 424 -6.73 -18.67 -3.46
CA LEU A 424 -8.03 -19.17 -3.91
C LEU A 424 -8.02 -20.70 -4.06
N ALA A 425 -6.92 -21.29 -4.55
CA ALA A 425 -6.79 -22.75 -4.67
C ALA A 425 -6.83 -23.46 -3.31
N GLY A 426 -6.25 -22.86 -2.27
CA GLY A 426 -6.25 -23.41 -0.90
C GLY A 426 -7.55 -23.18 -0.13
N LEU A 427 -8.46 -22.33 -0.62
CA LEU A 427 -9.66 -21.90 0.11
C LEU A 427 -10.60 -23.07 0.42
N GLY A 428 -10.84 -23.96 -0.53
CA GLY A 428 -11.79 -25.06 -0.38
C GLY A 428 -11.43 -26.01 0.78
N ALA A 429 -10.15 -26.29 0.99
CA ALA A 429 -9.68 -27.13 2.08
C ALA A 429 -9.95 -26.49 3.45
N VAL A 430 -9.64 -25.20 3.61
CA VAL A 430 -9.90 -24.46 4.85
C VAL A 430 -11.40 -24.35 5.13
N LEU A 431 -12.20 -24.04 4.11
CA LEU A 431 -13.66 -23.94 4.27
C LEU A 431 -14.30 -25.27 4.69
N ALA A 432 -13.82 -26.40 4.18
CA ALA A 432 -14.30 -27.72 4.57
C ALA A 432 -14.06 -28.03 6.07
N GLU A 433 -12.98 -27.48 6.64
CA GLU A 433 -12.65 -27.66 8.06
C GLU A 433 -13.47 -26.75 8.97
N VAL A 434 -13.67 -25.48 8.58
CA VAL A 434 -14.15 -24.45 9.52
C VAL A 434 -15.62 -24.07 9.35
N THR A 435 -16.23 -24.30 8.19
CA THR A 435 -17.58 -23.76 7.91
C THR A 435 -18.65 -24.36 8.84
N GLY A 436 -18.57 -25.67 9.12
CA GLY A 436 -19.54 -26.35 9.98
C GLY A 436 -19.48 -25.86 11.42
N SER A 437 -18.29 -25.84 12.02
CA SER A 437 -18.11 -25.37 13.41
C SER A 437 -18.41 -23.89 13.59
N VAL A 438 -18.00 -23.05 12.62
CA VAL A 438 -18.34 -21.62 12.66
C VAL A 438 -19.84 -21.40 12.53
N ALA A 439 -20.55 -22.15 11.69
CA ALA A 439 -22.00 -21.99 11.55
C ALA A 439 -22.79 -22.39 12.82
N GLU A 440 -22.26 -23.30 13.64
CA GLU A 440 -22.86 -23.66 14.93
C GLU A 440 -22.75 -22.53 15.97
N GLU A 441 -21.66 -21.76 15.94
CA GLU A 441 -21.39 -20.68 16.89
C GLU A 441 -21.85 -19.28 16.40
N ASP A 442 -21.77 -19.05 15.08
CA ASP A 442 -22.02 -17.78 14.39
C ASP A 442 -22.56 -18.04 12.97
N ASP A 443 -23.87 -18.31 12.89
CA ASP A 443 -24.58 -18.63 11.64
C ASP A 443 -24.40 -17.56 10.55
N VAL A 444 -24.28 -16.29 10.93
CA VAL A 444 -24.07 -15.19 9.97
C VAL A 444 -22.72 -15.33 9.28
N THR A 445 -21.65 -15.58 10.05
CA THR A 445 -20.33 -15.83 9.47
C THR A 445 -20.33 -17.13 8.68
N GLY A 446 -20.98 -18.19 9.16
CA GLY A 446 -21.13 -19.47 8.45
C GLY A 446 -21.79 -19.34 7.07
N GLU A 447 -22.86 -18.54 6.95
CA GLU A 447 -23.51 -18.24 5.66
C GLU A 447 -22.56 -17.48 4.72
N LEU A 448 -21.82 -16.50 5.24
CA LEU A 448 -20.86 -15.73 4.43
C LEU A 448 -19.71 -16.60 3.91
N LEU A 449 -19.25 -17.59 4.70
CA LEU A 449 -18.26 -18.59 4.25
C LEU A 449 -18.81 -19.45 3.10
N ARG A 450 -20.06 -19.91 3.21
CA ARG A 450 -20.72 -20.67 2.11
C ARG A 450 -20.88 -19.83 0.85
N ARG A 451 -21.29 -18.55 0.99
CA ARG A 451 -21.38 -17.61 -0.14
C ARG A 451 -20.03 -17.36 -0.79
N LEU A 452 -18.96 -17.21 -0.01
CA LEU A 452 -17.60 -17.07 -0.53
C LEU A 452 -17.18 -18.29 -1.34
N ALA A 453 -17.45 -19.51 -0.85
CA ALA A 453 -17.18 -20.74 -1.60
C ALA A 453 -17.83 -20.72 -2.99
N THR A 454 -19.14 -20.45 -3.04
CA THR A 454 -19.90 -20.39 -4.30
C THR A 454 -19.38 -19.28 -5.22
N ALA A 455 -19.05 -18.11 -4.67
CA ALA A 455 -18.54 -17.00 -5.47
C ALA A 455 -17.15 -17.29 -6.07
N ALA A 456 -16.27 -17.97 -5.31
CA ALA A 456 -14.95 -18.37 -5.77
C ALA A 456 -15.03 -19.44 -6.88
N ASP A 457 -15.90 -20.44 -6.72
CA ASP A 457 -16.10 -21.49 -7.74
C ASP A 457 -16.60 -20.91 -9.08
N GLY A 458 -17.38 -19.82 -9.04
CA GLY A 458 -17.90 -19.13 -10.21
C GLY A 458 -16.86 -18.35 -11.03
N LEU A 459 -15.65 -18.09 -10.49
CA LEU A 459 -14.63 -17.29 -11.18
C LEU A 459 -14.17 -17.91 -12.50
N GLY A 460 -14.05 -19.24 -12.56
CA GLY A 460 -13.61 -19.93 -13.78
C GLY A 460 -14.63 -19.84 -14.92
N GLU A 461 -15.93 -19.76 -14.62
CA GLU A 461 -16.97 -19.50 -15.63
C GLU A 461 -16.96 -18.04 -16.07
N LEU A 462 -16.88 -17.11 -15.13
CA LEU A 462 -16.83 -15.67 -15.39
C LEU A 462 -15.67 -15.32 -16.33
N THR A 463 -14.46 -15.82 -16.05
CA THR A 463 -13.28 -15.56 -16.87
C THR A 463 -13.43 -16.14 -18.28
N ARG A 464 -13.99 -17.35 -18.43
CA ARG A 464 -14.25 -17.95 -19.76
C ARG A 464 -15.30 -17.18 -20.56
N ALA A 465 -16.32 -16.64 -19.89
CA ALA A 465 -17.32 -15.78 -20.52
C ALA A 465 -16.70 -14.46 -20.98
N ALA A 466 -15.83 -13.85 -20.17
CA ALA A 466 -15.13 -12.61 -20.50
C ALA A 466 -14.16 -12.71 -21.70
N GLN A 467 -13.76 -13.92 -22.11
CA GLN A 467 -12.89 -14.17 -23.26
C GLN A 467 -13.65 -14.49 -24.56
N GLN A 468 -14.98 -14.58 -24.53
CA GLN A 468 -15.76 -14.84 -25.75
C GLN A 468 -15.62 -13.68 -26.73
N ARG A 469 -15.71 -13.98 -28.03
CA ARG A 469 -15.47 -13.01 -29.11
C ARG A 469 -16.44 -11.81 -29.07
N ASP A 470 -17.65 -12.03 -28.55
CA ASP A 470 -18.74 -11.07 -28.40
C ASP A 470 -18.87 -10.49 -26.98
N ALA A 471 -17.94 -10.81 -26.08
CA ALA A 471 -17.93 -10.26 -24.73
C ALA A 471 -17.68 -8.74 -24.73
N ASP A 472 -18.14 -8.05 -23.67
CA ASP A 472 -17.82 -6.64 -23.45
C ASP A 472 -16.29 -6.46 -23.41
N PRO A 473 -15.71 -5.45 -24.08
CA PRO A 473 -14.27 -5.20 -24.06
C PRO A 473 -13.66 -5.02 -22.66
N ASN A 474 -14.49 -4.68 -21.66
CA ASN A 474 -14.08 -4.50 -20.26
C ASN A 474 -14.33 -5.75 -19.40
N ALA A 475 -14.99 -6.79 -19.92
CA ALA A 475 -15.43 -7.94 -19.13
C ALA A 475 -14.27 -8.62 -18.37
N LEU A 476 -13.07 -8.67 -18.96
CA LEU A 476 -11.91 -9.27 -18.30
C LEU A 476 -11.34 -8.39 -17.17
N VAL A 477 -11.47 -7.07 -17.29
CA VAL A 477 -11.10 -6.11 -16.23
C VAL A 477 -12.13 -6.16 -15.11
N ASP A 478 -13.42 -6.29 -15.42
CA ASP A 478 -14.49 -6.45 -14.43
C ASP A 478 -14.34 -7.80 -13.67
N ALA A 479 -13.98 -8.87 -14.40
CA ALA A 479 -13.63 -10.15 -13.79
C ALA A 479 -12.38 -10.02 -12.89
N ALA A 480 -11.39 -9.22 -13.28
CA ALA A 480 -10.22 -8.93 -12.45
C ALA A 480 -10.59 -8.22 -11.15
N GLU A 481 -11.50 -7.24 -11.21
CA GLU A 481 -11.98 -6.55 -10.01
C GLU A 481 -12.69 -7.52 -9.06
N ARG A 482 -13.66 -8.31 -9.57
CA ARG A 482 -14.36 -9.32 -8.75
C ARG A 482 -13.37 -10.33 -8.16
N TYR A 483 -12.40 -10.78 -8.95
CA TYR A 483 -11.31 -11.65 -8.49
C TYR A 483 -10.54 -11.03 -7.33
N ALA A 484 -10.19 -9.74 -7.40
CA ALA A 484 -9.43 -9.06 -6.34
C ALA A 484 -10.19 -9.07 -5.00
N TRP A 485 -11.49 -8.77 -5.02
CA TRP A 485 -12.32 -8.78 -3.82
C TRP A 485 -12.49 -10.19 -3.23
N LEU A 486 -12.63 -11.22 -4.08
CA LEU A 486 -12.72 -12.61 -3.62
C LEU A 486 -11.38 -13.16 -3.10
N HIS A 487 -10.26 -12.78 -3.73
CA HIS A 487 -8.92 -13.07 -3.22
C HIS A 487 -8.72 -12.47 -1.82
N ALA A 488 -9.14 -11.22 -1.61
CA ALA A 488 -9.09 -10.58 -0.30
C ALA A 488 -9.97 -11.31 0.74
N ALA A 489 -11.17 -11.75 0.36
CA ALA A 489 -12.05 -12.50 1.25
C ALA A 489 -11.43 -13.85 1.64
N ALA A 490 -10.84 -14.57 0.68
CA ALA A 490 -10.10 -15.80 0.93
C ALA A 490 -8.89 -15.57 1.86
N ALA A 491 -8.14 -14.50 1.66
CA ALA A 491 -7.02 -14.11 2.52
C ALA A 491 -7.47 -13.89 3.98
N CYS A 492 -8.66 -13.32 4.22
CA CYS A 492 -9.22 -13.16 5.57
C CYS A 492 -9.53 -14.50 6.23
N VAL A 493 -10.06 -15.47 5.48
CA VAL A 493 -10.33 -16.82 5.99
C VAL A 493 -9.03 -17.54 6.35
N HIS A 494 -8.02 -17.49 5.46
CA HIS A 494 -6.71 -18.08 5.74
C HIS A 494 -6.02 -17.44 6.95
N LEU A 495 -6.07 -16.10 7.07
CA LEU A 495 -5.50 -15.38 8.21
C LEU A 495 -6.18 -15.77 9.52
N TRP A 496 -7.51 -15.80 9.56
CA TRP A 496 -8.24 -16.21 10.77
C TRP A 496 -7.93 -17.67 11.14
N HIS A 497 -7.98 -18.58 10.18
CA HIS A 497 -7.72 -20.01 10.40
C HIS A 497 -6.30 -20.26 10.94
N ALA A 498 -5.29 -19.59 10.39
CA ALA A 498 -3.90 -19.74 10.82
C ALA A 498 -3.56 -19.09 12.17
N ASN A 499 -4.49 -18.35 12.79
CA ASN A 499 -4.25 -17.58 14.02
C ASN A 499 -5.39 -17.71 15.04
N GLN A 500 -6.11 -18.84 15.08
CA GLN A 500 -7.22 -19.05 16.03
C GLN A 500 -6.78 -18.99 17.51
N ASP A 501 -5.50 -19.22 17.79
CA ASP A 501 -4.89 -19.13 19.12
C ASP A 501 -4.49 -17.70 19.53
N ARG A 502 -4.62 -16.72 18.63
CA ARG A 502 -4.16 -15.34 18.81
C ARG A 502 -5.32 -14.35 18.92
N SER A 503 -5.10 -13.30 19.70
CA SER A 503 -5.98 -12.14 19.70
C SER A 503 -5.74 -11.34 18.42
N LEU A 504 -6.72 -11.35 17.51
CA LEU A 504 -6.73 -10.50 16.33
C LEU A 504 -7.62 -9.28 16.62
N TYR A 505 -7.12 -8.08 16.31
CA TYR A 505 -7.85 -6.82 16.48
C TYR A 505 -8.38 -6.57 17.91
N GLY A 506 -7.64 -7.04 18.92
CA GLY A 506 -8.02 -6.89 20.33
C GLY A 506 -9.21 -7.77 20.76
N THR A 507 -9.69 -8.65 19.88
CA THR A 507 -10.77 -9.61 20.18
C THR A 507 -10.23 -10.87 20.87
N LYS A 508 -11.11 -11.70 21.45
CA LYS A 508 -10.70 -12.98 22.04
C LYS A 508 -10.14 -13.91 20.94
N PRO A 509 -9.13 -14.76 21.24
CA PRO A 509 -8.69 -15.80 20.32
C PRO A 509 -9.85 -16.60 19.73
N GLY A 510 -9.79 -16.86 18.42
CA GLY A 510 -10.80 -17.60 17.68
C GLY A 510 -12.06 -16.81 17.30
N SER A 511 -12.23 -15.57 17.76
CA SER A 511 -13.44 -14.78 17.49
C SER A 511 -13.72 -14.63 15.98
N THR A 512 -14.94 -14.93 15.57
CA THR A 512 -15.41 -14.87 14.17
C THR A 512 -16.09 -13.55 13.80
N GLY A 513 -16.52 -12.75 14.78
CA GLY A 513 -17.34 -11.56 14.52
C GLY A 513 -16.68 -10.57 13.56
N TRP A 514 -15.39 -10.25 13.75
CA TRP A 514 -14.66 -9.36 12.82
C TRP A 514 -14.53 -10.00 11.43
N LEU A 515 -14.34 -11.32 11.36
CA LEU A 515 -14.23 -12.06 10.09
C LEU A 515 -15.54 -11.98 9.33
N GLY A 516 -16.68 -12.28 9.97
CA GLY A 516 -18.01 -12.15 9.37
C GLY A 516 -18.29 -10.73 8.85
N ALA A 517 -17.96 -9.71 9.64
CA ALA A 517 -18.09 -8.32 9.21
C ALA A 517 -17.24 -8.00 7.96
N VAL A 518 -15.99 -8.44 7.94
CA VAL A 518 -15.09 -8.24 6.79
C VAL A 518 -15.55 -9.00 5.55
N LEU A 519 -16.01 -10.26 5.70
CA LEU A 519 -16.56 -11.05 4.60
C LEU A 519 -17.84 -10.41 4.03
N GLY A 520 -18.72 -9.90 4.89
CA GLY A 520 -19.90 -9.16 4.47
C GLY A 520 -19.57 -7.92 3.63
N TYR A 521 -18.53 -7.18 4.01
CA TYR A 521 -18.02 -6.06 3.23
C TYR A 521 -17.41 -6.51 1.89
N LEU A 522 -16.48 -7.47 1.91
CA LEU A 522 -15.75 -7.91 0.71
C LEU A 522 -16.66 -8.58 -0.32
N LEU A 523 -17.63 -9.40 0.10
CA LEU A 523 -18.61 -10.00 -0.80
C LEU A 523 -19.56 -8.95 -1.40
N ALA A 524 -19.97 -7.95 -0.61
CA ALA A 524 -20.75 -6.83 -1.14
C ALA A 524 -19.97 -6.07 -2.23
N ARG A 525 -18.67 -5.84 -2.02
CA ARG A 525 -17.78 -5.24 -3.04
C ARG A 525 -17.63 -6.12 -4.27
N ALA A 526 -17.43 -7.43 -4.11
CA ALA A 526 -17.34 -8.38 -5.21
C ALA A 526 -18.62 -8.44 -6.06
N ASP A 527 -19.79 -8.23 -5.44
CA ASP A 527 -21.11 -8.19 -6.09
C ASP A 527 -21.49 -6.80 -6.61
N GLY A 528 -20.64 -5.78 -6.43
CA GLY A 528 -20.92 -4.40 -6.87
C GLY A 528 -22.07 -3.72 -6.11
N VAL A 529 -22.34 -4.14 -4.87
CA VAL A 529 -23.43 -3.61 -4.04
C VAL A 529 -22.90 -2.79 -2.86
N ASP A 530 -23.69 -1.80 -2.42
CA ASP A 530 -23.33 -0.96 -1.26
C ASP A 530 -23.29 -1.80 0.03
N PRO A 531 -22.15 -1.90 0.74
CA PRO A 531 -22.00 -2.70 1.95
C PRO A 531 -22.99 -2.33 3.08
N ARG A 532 -23.55 -1.11 3.06
CA ARG A 532 -24.57 -0.67 4.04
C ARG A 532 -25.82 -1.55 4.06
N ARG A 533 -26.12 -2.27 2.97
CA ARG A 533 -27.23 -3.22 2.92
C ARG A 533 -27.08 -4.37 3.92
N HIS A 534 -25.85 -4.64 4.37
CA HIS A 534 -25.51 -5.65 5.37
C HIS A 534 -25.10 -5.03 6.72
N GLY A 535 -25.45 -3.77 6.97
CA GLY A 535 -24.86 -2.96 8.05
C GLY A 535 -24.90 -3.56 9.46
N ALA A 536 -25.91 -4.36 9.80
CA ALA A 536 -25.97 -5.03 11.10
C ALA A 536 -24.88 -6.12 11.27
N ALA A 537 -24.57 -6.85 10.18
CA ALA A 537 -23.50 -7.86 10.18
C ALA A 537 -22.10 -7.23 10.25
N LEU A 538 -21.96 -5.93 9.99
CA LEU A 538 -20.68 -5.22 10.01
C LEU A 538 -20.32 -4.68 11.41
N ILE A 539 -21.27 -4.64 12.35
CA ILE A 539 -21.09 -4.06 13.69
C ILE A 539 -19.89 -4.66 14.46
N PRO A 540 -19.63 -5.97 14.43
CA PRO A 540 -18.47 -6.52 15.14
C PRO A 540 -17.11 -5.93 14.71
N ALA A 541 -16.97 -5.47 13.45
CA ALA A 541 -15.76 -4.77 13.04
C ALA A 541 -15.65 -3.39 13.69
N LEU A 542 -16.76 -2.67 13.87
CA LEU A 542 -16.78 -1.42 14.63
C LEU A 542 -16.35 -1.65 16.07
N ASP A 543 -16.89 -2.67 16.72
CA ASP A 543 -16.58 -2.97 18.12
C ASP A 543 -15.09 -3.34 18.28
N ALA A 544 -14.50 -4.09 17.35
CA ALA A 544 -13.07 -4.40 17.34
C ALA A 544 -12.18 -3.15 17.16
N VAL A 545 -12.50 -2.29 16.19
CA VAL A 545 -11.74 -1.05 15.96
C VAL A 545 -11.91 -0.07 17.12
N ALA A 546 -13.09 0.01 17.72
CA ALA A 546 -13.32 0.83 18.91
C ALA A 546 -12.49 0.33 20.10
N ALA A 547 -12.39 -0.98 20.32
CA ALA A 547 -11.55 -1.56 21.35
C ALA A 547 -10.06 -1.22 21.16
N LEU A 548 -9.54 -1.33 19.92
CA LEU A 548 -8.17 -0.92 19.60
C LEU A 548 -7.94 0.59 19.82
N ARG A 549 -8.95 1.42 19.56
CA ARG A 549 -8.87 2.87 19.82
C ARG A 549 -8.73 3.12 21.32
N GLU A 550 -9.60 2.52 22.12
CA GLU A 550 -9.64 2.69 23.58
C GLU A 550 -8.38 2.16 24.26
N SER A 551 -7.76 1.11 23.72
CA SER A 551 -6.49 0.55 24.22
C SER A 551 -5.24 1.30 23.72
N GLY A 552 -5.38 2.34 22.89
CA GLY A 552 -4.24 3.06 22.33
C GLY A 552 -3.40 2.22 21.36
N GLN A 553 -4.01 1.27 20.65
CA GLN A 553 -3.33 0.39 19.72
C GLN A 553 -3.55 0.82 18.27
N LEU A 554 -2.58 0.51 17.40
CA LEU A 554 -2.71 0.62 15.95
C LEU A 554 -3.88 -0.25 15.46
N PHE A 555 -4.62 0.19 14.44
CA PHE A 555 -5.73 -0.59 13.89
C PHE A 555 -5.25 -1.76 13.01
N SER A 556 -4.64 -2.76 13.64
CA SER A 556 -3.86 -3.81 12.99
C SER A 556 -4.10 -5.17 13.64
N ALA A 557 -3.96 -6.25 12.88
CA ALA A 557 -3.94 -7.61 13.41
C ALA A 557 -2.72 -7.85 14.33
N LEU A 558 -1.62 -7.14 14.08
CA LEU A 558 -0.43 -7.12 14.93
C LEU A 558 -0.58 -6.10 16.07
N PRO A 559 -0.24 -6.47 17.31
CA PRO A 559 -0.36 -5.57 18.46
C PRO A 559 0.78 -4.54 18.45
N VAL A 560 0.46 -3.30 18.09
CA VAL A 560 1.39 -2.16 18.17
C VAL A 560 0.80 -1.09 19.08
N THR A 561 1.57 -0.68 20.09
CA THR A 561 1.16 0.37 21.03
C THR A 561 1.56 1.74 20.48
N LEU A 562 0.62 2.67 20.50
CA LEU A 562 0.82 4.03 20.00
C LEU A 562 1.29 4.96 21.11
N ALA A 563 1.82 6.12 20.72
CA ALA A 563 2.16 7.17 21.68
C ALA A 563 0.91 7.59 22.48
N PRO A 564 1.01 7.77 23.81
CA PRO A 564 -0.11 8.20 24.62
C PRO A 564 -0.53 9.62 24.23
N THR A 565 -1.84 9.81 24.04
CA THR A 565 -2.41 11.14 23.81
C THR A 565 -2.41 11.93 25.11
N ARG A 566 -1.88 13.16 25.12
CA ARG A 566 -1.98 14.04 26.28
C ARG A 566 -3.42 14.50 26.41
N GLN A 567 -4.16 13.93 27.34
CA GLN A 567 -5.41 14.53 27.80
C GLN A 567 -5.07 15.81 28.56
N GLU A 568 -5.35 16.98 27.98
CA GLU A 568 -5.40 18.21 28.77
C GLU A 568 -6.57 18.09 29.78
N PRO A 569 -6.41 18.59 31.01
CA PRO A 569 -7.51 18.63 31.97
C PRO A 569 -8.65 19.43 31.35
N HIS A 570 -9.83 18.81 31.23
CA HIS A 570 -11.05 19.48 30.81
C HIS A 570 -11.19 20.81 31.57
N VAL A 571 -11.02 21.94 30.87
CA VAL A 571 -11.45 23.23 31.37
C VAL A 571 -12.97 23.18 31.38
N GLN A 572 -13.53 22.86 32.56
CA GLN A 572 -14.95 23.05 32.84
C GLN A 572 -15.24 24.55 32.69
N GLY A 573 -15.87 24.92 31.58
CA GLY A 573 -16.48 26.23 31.36
C GLY A 573 -17.97 26.16 31.68
#